data_AF-A0A514Z6C0-F1
#
_entry.id   AF-A0A514Z6C0-F1
#
_cell.length_a   1.000
_cell.length_b   1.000
_cell.length_c   1.000
_cell.angle_alpha   90.00
_cell.angle_beta   90.00
_cell.angle_gamma   90.00
#
_symmetry.space_group_name_H-M   'P 1'
#
loop_
_entity.id
_entity.type
_entity.pdbx_description
1 polymer ?
#
loop_
_entity_poly.entity_id
_entity_poly.type
_entity_poly.pdbx_seq_one_letter_code
_entity_poly.pdbx_strand_id
1 'polypeptide(L)' 'MYVVKMRGGYLCANTEATRHLKFATKFETKRDAEKIACQWLRSEVKFEVVSLELERESEGSFY' A
#
# COMPACT_ATOMS: atom_id res chain seq x y z
N MET A 1 -7.06 2.72 8.71
CA MET A 1 -6.88 1.87 7.50
C MET A 1 -5.42 1.96 7.05
N TYR A 2 -4.88 0.85 6.55
CA TYR A 2 -3.49 0.71 6.12
C TYR A 2 -3.44 0.33 4.63
N VAL A 3 -2.34 0.69 3.98
CA VAL A 3 -2.04 0.31 2.60
C VAL A 3 -0.60 -0.18 2.53
N VAL A 4 -0.32 -1.04 1.55
CA VAL A 4 1.03 -1.54 1.28
C VAL A 4 1.63 -0.66 0.19
N LYS A 5 2.70 0.06 0.53
CA LYS A 5 3.50 0.87 -0.38
C LYS A 5 4.71 0.07 -0.84
N MET A 6 4.98 0.08 -2.13
CA MET A 6 6.11 -0.61 -2.75
C MET A 6 6.78 0.29 -3.79
N ARG A 7 7.94 -0.14 -4.27
CA ARG A 7 8.68 0.61 -5.29
C ARG A 7 7.86 0.64 -6.59
N GLY A 8 7.22 1.78 -6.86
CA GLY A 8 6.35 1.98 -8.03
C GLY A 8 4.91 2.40 -7.70
N GLY A 9 4.50 2.35 -6.43
CA GLY A 9 3.17 2.78 -5.99
C GLY A 9 2.66 1.95 -4.81
N TYR A 10 1.35 1.71 -4.79
CA TYR A 10 0.66 0.96 -3.76
C TYR A 10 0.18 -0.39 -4.29
N LEU A 11 0.04 -1.38 -3.42
CA LEU A 11 -0.54 -2.68 -3.75
C LEU A 11 -2.02 -2.53 -4.07
N CYS A 12 -2.42 -3.01 -5.25
CA CYS A 12 -3.81 -3.14 -5.63
C CYS A 12 -4.30 -4.59 -5.49
N ALA A 13 -5.62 -4.79 -5.59
CA ALA A 13 -6.24 -6.12 -5.44
C ALA A 13 -5.79 -7.12 -6.51
N ASN A 14 -5.30 -6.65 -7.65
CA ASN A 14 -4.80 -7.47 -8.75
C ASN A 14 -3.31 -7.84 -8.60
N THR A 15 -2.72 -7.71 -7.40
CA THR A 15 -1.28 -7.90 -7.13
C THR A 15 -0.33 -6.95 -7.89
N GLU A 16 -0.86 -5.99 -8.64
CA GLU A 16 -0.08 -4.98 -9.35
C GLU A 16 0.19 -3.73 -8.49
N ALA A 17 1.16 -2.92 -8.91
CA ALA A 17 1.42 -1.62 -8.32
C ALA A 17 0.59 -0.53 -9.00
N THR A 18 -0.13 0.26 -8.22
CA THR A 18 -0.85 1.44 -8.69
C THR A 18 -0.26 2.72 -8.12
N ARG A 19 -0.10 3.76 -8.95
CA ARG A 19 0.37 5.07 -8.48
C ARG A 19 -0.69 5.84 -7.69
N HIS A 20 -1.96 5.46 -7.78
CA HIS A 20 -3.04 6.20 -7.14
C HIS A 20 -3.55 5.47 -5.90
N LEU A 21 -3.51 6.16 -4.76
CA LEU A 21 -3.96 5.63 -3.47
C LEU A 21 -5.44 5.20 -3.48
N LYS A 22 -6.27 5.84 -4.32
CA LYS A 22 -7.69 5.49 -4.48
C LYS A 22 -7.94 4.05 -4.94
N PHE A 23 -6.97 3.46 -5.65
CA PHE A 23 -7.03 2.08 -6.16
C PHE A 23 -6.23 1.09 -5.30
N ALA A 24 -5.57 1.58 -4.25
CA ALA A 24 -4.83 0.73 -3.34
C ALA A 24 -5.77 -0.17 -2.53
N THR A 25 -5.33 -1.39 -2.27
CA THR A 25 -6.00 -2.30 -1.34
C THR A 25 -5.86 -1.73 0.07
N LYS A 26 -7.01 -1.52 0.72
CA LYS A 26 -7.09 -1.00 2.08
C LYS A 26 -7.28 -2.16 3.03
N PHE A 27 -6.48 -2.16 4.08
CA PHE A 27 -6.54 -3.12 5.17
C PHE A 27 -6.99 -2.42 6.43
N GLU A 28 -7.77 -3.09 7.27
CA GLU A 28 -8.18 -2.53 8.55
C GLU A 28 -7.01 -2.47 9.53
N THR A 29 -6.19 -3.52 9.56
CA THR A 29 -5.04 -3.64 10.45
C THR A 29 -3.71 -3.68 9.69
N LYS A 30 -2.63 -3.23 10.35
CA LYS A 30 -1.27 -3.32 9.82
C LYS A 30 -0.85 -4.77 9.59
N ARG A 31 -1.22 -5.67 10.50
CA ARG A 31 -0.87 -7.10 10.43
C ARG A 31 -1.49 -7.78 9.20
N ASP A 32 -2.73 -7.46 8.87
CA ASP A 32 -3.37 -8.04 7.68
C ASP A 32 -2.68 -7.57 6.40
N ALA A 33 -2.34 -6.29 6.33
CA ALA A 33 -1.57 -5.73 5.21
C ALA A 33 -0.20 -6.41 5.06
N GLU A 34 0.54 -6.58 6.16
CA GLU A 34 1.85 -7.27 6.15
C GLU A 34 1.72 -8.73 5.72
N LYS A 35 0.72 -9.45 6.23
CA LYS A 35 0.49 -10.86 5.89
C LYS A 35 0.18 -11.03 4.42
N ILE A 36 -0.72 -10.21 3.87
CA ILE A 36 -1.09 -10.24 2.46
C ILE A 36 0.09 -9.80 1.59
N ALA A 37 0.83 -8.76 1.98
CA ALA A 37 2.04 -8.34 1.29
C ALA A 37 3.06 -9.48 1.20
N CYS A 38 3.36 -10.18 2.31
CA CYS A 38 4.26 -11.33 2.31
C CYS A 38 3.76 -12.51 1.46
N GLN A 39 2.44 -12.69 1.36
CA GLN A 39 1.86 -13.79 0.58
C GLN A 39 1.82 -13.48 -0.92
N TRP A 40 1.59 -12.22 -1.28
CA TRP A 40 1.36 -11.79 -2.67
C TRP A 40 2.63 -11.29 -3.35
N LEU A 41 3.52 -10.65 -2.59
CA LEU A 41 4.77 -10.12 -3.10
C LEU A 41 5.86 -11.18 -3.02
N ARG A 42 6.72 -11.19 -4.05
CA ARG A 42 7.95 -11.99 -4.01
C ARG A 42 8.88 -11.45 -2.93
N SER A 43 9.69 -12.31 -2.33
CA SER A 43 10.62 -11.97 -1.24
C SER A 43 11.60 -10.84 -1.57
N GLU A 44 11.89 -10.61 -2.87
CA GLU A 44 12.76 -9.54 -3.37
C GLU A 44 12.09 -8.16 -3.41
N VAL A 45 10.75 -8.10 -3.32
CA VAL A 45 10.00 -6.85 -3.36
C VAL A 45 10.02 -6.21 -1.98
N LYS A 46 10.71 -5.07 -1.87
CA LYS A 46 10.63 -4.23 -0.67
C LYS A 46 9.27 -3.54 -0.63
N PHE A 47 8.58 -3.70 0.49
CA PHE A 47 7.33 -3.03 0.77
C PHE A 47 7.35 -2.39 2.16
N GLU A 48 6.49 -1.41 2.35
CA GLU A 48 6.24 -0.73 3.61
C GLU A 48 4.73 -0.67 3.84
N VAL A 49 4.28 -0.84 5.08
CA VAL A 49 2.87 -0.71 5.43
C VAL A 49 2.66 0.62 6.10
N VAL A 50 1.87 1.47 5.45
CA VAL A 50 1.64 2.85 5.85
C VAL A 50 0.15 3.12 6.09
N SER A 51 -0.14 4.10 6.94
CA SER A 51 -1.51 4.53 7.21
C SER A 51 -2.10 5.26 6.01
N LEU A 52 -3.29 4.87 5.59
CA LEU A 52 -3.99 5.49 4.46
C LEU A 52 -4.20 7.00 4.66
N GLU A 53 -4.53 7.41 5.89
CA GLU A 53 -4.81 8.82 6.21
C GLU A 53 -3.55 9.68 6.04
N LEU A 54 -2.42 9.20 6.54
CA LEU A 54 -1.12 9.87 6.46
C LEU A 54 -0.62 10.01 5.01
N GLU A 55 -0.86 9.00 4.16
CA GLU A 55 -0.54 9.10 2.73
C GLU A 55 -1.49 10.02 1.97
N ARG A 56 -2.77 10.11 2.36
CA ARG A 56 -3.72 11.07 1.75
C ARG A 56 -3.33 12.51 2.04
N GLU A 57 -2.88 12.80 3.26
CA GLU A 57 -2.36 14.11 3.64
C GLU A 57 -1.10 14.45 2.82
N SER A 58 -0.24 13.46 2.59
CA SER A 58 0.97 13.63 1.77
C SER A 58 0.67 13.83 0.27
N GLU A 59 -0.35 13.16 -0.29
CA GLU A 59 -0.82 13.42 -1.67
C GLU A 59 -1.49 14.80 -1.79
N GLY A 60 -2.14 15.28 -0.73
CA GLY A 60 -2.83 16.57 -0.70
C GLY A 60 -1.91 17.77 -0.49
N SER A 61 -0.73 17.58 0.11
CA SER A 61 0.21 18.67 0.42
C SER A 61 1.06 19.14 -0.78
N PHE A 62 0.80 18.64 -1.99
CA PHE A 62 1.45 19.06 -3.23
C PHE A 62 0.60 20.05 -4.07
N TYR A 63 -0.50 20.59 -3.52
CA TYR A 63 -1.29 21.66 -4.16
C TYR A 63 -1.33 22.94 -3.33
#